data_AF-A0A1H9E859-F1
#
_entry.id   AF-A0A1H9E859-F1
#
_cell.length_a   1.000
_cell.length_b   1.000
_cell.length_c   1.000
_cell.angle_alpha   90.00
_cell.angle_beta   90.00
_cell.angle_gamma   90.00
#
_symmetry.space_group_name_H-M   'P 1'
#
loop_
_entity.id
_entity.type
_entity.pdbx_description
1 polymer ?
#
loop_
_entity_poly.entity_id
_entity_poly.type
_entity_poly.pdbx_seq_one_letter_code
_entity_poly.pdbx_strand_id
1 'polypeptide(L)'
;MTKKIRYKNMDNFQYDLYGEIYAGTAVKVGKYGFPQLAKENYIPTKNVKSFNYLLSTKNLNNYWMHCFCDDYQFERLWTRLDYYLDYILKLKGFISTDFSLYRDYSDDVLIWNCYRNRCIAYAIQKAGGIMIPTASFGSERTWDWCFDGLPMNSSLAITTNGTLNDSEAKRIFVGGVDALICKKQPSNLIVCGKYPNWLDTKYPDVNIVWIPSYSQQWQRRRAI
;
A
#
# COMPACT_ATOMS: atom_id res chain seq x y z
N MET A 1 -18.87 23.58 -2.32
CA MET A 1 -19.91 22.54 -2.17
C MET A 1 -19.32 21.19 -2.51
N THR A 2 -18.78 20.47 -1.52
CA THR A 2 -18.21 19.14 -1.71
C THR A 2 -19.37 18.15 -1.81
N LYS A 3 -19.66 17.64 -3.01
CA LYS A 3 -20.61 16.52 -3.18
C LYS A 3 -20.07 15.36 -2.33
N LYS A 4 -20.75 15.02 -1.23
CA LYS A 4 -20.56 13.72 -0.56
C LYS A 4 -20.70 12.66 -1.64
N ILE A 5 -19.64 11.91 -1.92
CA ILE A 5 -19.75 10.65 -2.65
C ILE A 5 -20.45 9.69 -1.69
N ARG A 6 -21.78 9.82 -1.61
CA ARG A 6 -22.62 8.77 -1.06
C ARG A 6 -22.59 7.67 -2.11
N TYR A 7 -21.94 6.55 -1.81
CA TYR A 7 -22.06 5.33 -2.60
C TYR A 7 -23.54 4.99 -2.69
N LYS A 8 -24.18 5.36 -3.79
CA LYS A 8 -25.64 5.45 -3.93
C LYS A 8 -26.34 4.09 -4.11
N ASN A 9 -25.64 3.00 -3.83
CA ASN A 9 -26.14 1.62 -3.91
C ASN A 9 -25.92 0.88 -2.59
N MET A 10 -26.32 1.48 -1.46
CA MET A 10 -26.36 0.78 -0.17
C MET A 10 -27.57 -0.16 -0.03
N ASP A 11 -28.49 -0.18 -1.00
CA ASP A 11 -29.80 -0.79 -0.82
C ASP A 11 -29.84 -2.32 -1.02
N ASN A 12 -28.74 -2.97 -1.44
CA ASN A 12 -28.77 -4.40 -1.80
C ASN A 12 -27.71 -5.31 -1.13
N PHE A 13 -26.80 -4.79 -0.29
CA PHE A 13 -25.83 -5.63 0.43
C PHE A 13 -26.01 -5.48 1.93
N GLN A 14 -26.45 -6.56 2.59
CA GLN A 14 -26.48 -6.63 4.05
C GLN A 14 -25.05 -6.50 4.65
N TYR A 15 -24.04 -7.00 3.92
CA TYR A 15 -22.61 -6.87 4.22
C TYR A 15 -21.79 -6.85 2.92
N ASP A 16 -20.77 -5.99 2.82
CA ASP A 16 -19.81 -6.01 1.70
C ASP A 16 -18.60 -6.90 2.01
N LEU A 17 -18.83 -8.21 2.02
CA LEU A 17 -17.80 -9.18 2.38
C LEU A 17 -16.67 -9.29 1.34
N TYR A 18 -16.96 -8.95 0.07
CA TYR A 18 -16.05 -9.10 -1.06
C TYR A 18 -15.53 -7.77 -1.64
N GLY A 19 -15.81 -6.65 -0.98
CA GLY A 19 -15.39 -5.33 -1.45
C GLY A 19 -16.06 -4.89 -2.76
N GLU A 20 -17.26 -5.40 -3.06
CA GLU A 20 -18.03 -5.06 -4.25
C GLU A 20 -18.53 -3.61 -4.22
N ILE A 21 -18.81 -3.06 -3.03
CA ILE A 21 -19.14 -1.63 -2.89
C ILE A 21 -17.93 -0.78 -3.31
N TYR A 22 -16.73 -1.22 -2.96
CA TYR A 22 -15.50 -0.48 -3.15
C TYR A 22 -14.88 -0.68 -4.55
N ALA A 23 -14.90 -1.90 -5.06
CA ALA A 23 -14.17 -2.31 -6.26
C ALA A 23 -14.99 -3.16 -7.25
N GLY A 24 -16.31 -3.23 -7.12
CA GLY A 24 -17.17 -4.01 -8.04
C GLY A 24 -17.19 -3.46 -9.46
N THR A 25 -16.93 -2.16 -9.64
CA THR A 25 -16.78 -1.54 -10.98
C THR A 25 -15.38 -1.68 -11.57
N ALA A 26 -14.41 -2.22 -10.82
CA ALA A 26 -13.03 -2.31 -11.28
C ALA A 26 -12.92 -3.39 -12.35
N VAL A 27 -12.09 -3.14 -13.38
CA VAL A 27 -11.62 -4.23 -14.25
C VAL A 27 -10.81 -5.19 -13.39
N LYS A 28 -11.16 -6.47 -13.40
CA LYS A 28 -10.46 -7.52 -12.68
C LYS A 28 -9.42 -8.16 -13.59
N VAL A 29 -8.19 -8.30 -13.11
CA VAL A 29 -7.05 -8.81 -13.90
C VAL A 29 -6.27 -9.89 -13.13
N GLY A 30 -5.48 -10.66 -13.88
CA GLY A 30 -4.60 -11.66 -13.29
C GLY A 30 -5.30 -12.94 -12.85
N LYS A 31 -4.55 -13.85 -12.25
CA LYS A 31 -5.00 -15.22 -11.93
C LYS A 31 -6.20 -15.24 -10.97
N TYR A 32 -6.26 -14.29 -10.05
CA TYR A 32 -7.24 -14.25 -8.97
C TYR A 32 -8.19 -13.04 -9.05
N GLY A 33 -8.25 -12.36 -10.20
CA GLY A 33 -9.21 -11.27 -10.44
C GLY A 33 -9.00 -10.05 -9.53
N PHE A 34 -7.76 -9.56 -9.42
CA PHE A 34 -7.46 -8.37 -8.63
C PHE A 34 -7.94 -7.10 -9.34
N PRO A 35 -8.47 -6.10 -8.62
CA PRO A 35 -8.80 -4.79 -9.19
C PRO A 35 -7.58 -4.16 -9.88
N GLN A 36 -7.73 -3.75 -11.14
CA GLN A 36 -6.71 -3.00 -11.87
C GLN A 36 -6.68 -1.55 -11.40
N LEU A 37 -5.50 -1.13 -10.92
CA LEU A 37 -5.24 0.25 -10.53
C LEU A 37 -4.75 1.07 -11.71
N ALA A 38 -5.08 2.35 -11.73
CA ALA A 38 -4.54 3.28 -12.72
C ALA A 38 -3.12 3.70 -12.34
N LYS A 39 -2.31 4.00 -13.36
CA LYS A 39 -0.93 4.46 -13.21
C LYS A 39 -0.90 5.87 -12.60
N GLU A 40 -0.08 6.03 -11.56
CA GLU A 40 0.16 7.31 -10.87
C GLU A 40 1.63 7.42 -10.43
N ASN A 41 2.23 8.59 -10.66
CA ASN A 41 3.66 8.83 -10.44
C ASN A 41 3.92 9.78 -9.27
N TYR A 42 3.07 9.74 -8.24
CA TYR A 42 3.23 10.60 -7.08
C TYR A 42 4.46 10.22 -6.25
N ILE A 43 5.08 11.22 -5.62
CA ILE A 43 6.21 11.04 -4.70
C ILE A 43 5.83 11.63 -3.34
N PRO A 44 5.98 10.88 -2.23
CA PRO A 44 5.67 11.38 -0.91
C PRO A 44 6.57 12.53 -0.47
N THR A 45 6.01 13.48 0.28
CA THR A 45 6.81 14.54 0.93
C THR A 45 7.44 14.04 2.23
N LYS A 46 8.37 14.83 2.81
CA LYS A 46 9.03 14.48 4.08
C LYS A 46 8.08 14.23 5.27
N ASN A 47 6.89 14.84 5.27
CA ASN A 47 5.91 14.69 6.33
C ASN A 47 5.05 13.45 6.13
N VAL A 48 5.54 12.29 6.58
CA VAL A 48 4.82 11.01 6.50
C VAL A 48 4.51 10.48 7.90
N LYS A 49 3.28 10.01 8.13
CA LYS A 49 2.83 9.41 9.39
C LYS A 49 2.21 8.03 9.16
N SER A 50 2.17 7.22 10.20
CA SER A 50 1.40 5.97 10.19
C SER A 50 -0.10 6.24 10.34
N PHE A 51 -0.93 5.41 9.71
CA PHE A 51 -2.40 5.54 9.66
C PHE A 51 -3.07 5.55 11.04
N ASN A 52 -2.47 4.91 12.05
CA ASN A 52 -2.98 4.93 13.43
C ASN A 52 -3.13 6.37 14.00
N TYR A 53 -2.40 7.35 13.46
CA TYR A 53 -2.51 8.76 13.82
C TYR A 53 -3.52 9.58 13.00
N LEU A 54 -4.30 8.95 12.11
CA LEU A 54 -5.22 9.65 11.20
C LEU A 54 -6.17 10.59 11.95
N LEU A 55 -6.89 10.07 12.93
CA LEU A 55 -7.94 10.83 13.64
C LEU A 55 -7.39 11.87 14.62
N SER A 56 -6.15 11.70 15.08
CA SER A 56 -5.49 12.64 16.00
C SER A 56 -4.66 13.71 15.30
N THR A 57 -4.41 13.57 13.99
CA THR A 57 -3.60 14.52 13.23
C THR A 57 -4.43 15.73 12.80
N LYS A 58 -4.03 16.91 13.27
CA LYS A 58 -4.53 18.20 12.74
C LYS A 58 -3.88 18.52 11.39
N ASN A 59 -4.58 19.29 10.56
CA ASN A 59 -4.10 19.74 9.24
C ASN A 59 -3.64 18.57 8.35
N LEU A 60 -4.56 17.63 8.09
CA LEU A 60 -4.30 16.40 7.33
C LEU A 60 -3.65 16.66 5.96
N ASN A 61 -4.01 17.77 5.31
CA ASN A 61 -3.49 18.20 4.00
C ASN A 61 -1.97 18.47 3.97
N ASN A 62 -1.30 18.50 5.12
CA ASN A 62 0.15 18.66 5.22
C ASN A 62 0.91 17.33 5.29
N TYR A 63 0.20 16.19 5.38
CA TYR A 63 0.79 14.89 5.66
C TYR A 63 0.44 13.87 4.59
N TRP A 64 1.44 13.03 4.31
CA TRP A 64 1.22 11.71 3.76
C TRP A 64 0.96 10.72 4.90
N MET A 65 0.16 9.68 4.64
CA MET A 65 0.00 8.57 5.58
C MET A 65 0.23 7.21 4.94
N HIS A 66 0.77 6.27 5.71
CA HIS A 66 1.01 4.88 5.27
C HIS A 66 0.41 3.87 6.25
N CYS A 67 0.20 2.64 5.80
CA CYS A 67 -0.29 1.53 6.61
C CYS A 67 0.79 0.52 7.04
N PHE A 68 2.08 0.85 6.94
CA PHE A 68 3.19 0.03 7.49
C PHE A 68 3.25 0.03 9.04
N CYS A 69 2.17 -0.42 9.67
CA CYS A 69 1.99 -0.69 11.09
C CYS A 69 1.26 -2.03 11.23
N ASP A 70 1.00 -2.49 12.45
CA ASP A 70 0.29 -3.76 12.64
C ASP A 70 -1.11 -3.74 12.00
N ASP A 71 -1.50 -4.83 11.33
CA ASP A 71 -2.75 -4.96 10.56
C ASP A 71 -4.00 -4.51 11.35
N TYR A 72 -4.09 -4.85 12.65
CA TYR A 72 -5.24 -4.47 13.48
C TYR A 72 -5.49 -2.96 13.57
N GLN A 73 -4.45 -2.13 13.35
CA GLN A 73 -4.56 -0.66 13.39
C GLN A 73 -5.28 -0.10 12.15
N PHE A 74 -5.23 -0.81 11.02
CA PHE A 74 -5.84 -0.39 9.76
C PHE A 74 -6.88 -1.36 9.21
N GLU A 75 -7.14 -2.50 9.85
CA GLU A 75 -8.25 -3.42 9.52
C GLU A 75 -9.60 -2.68 9.45
N ARG A 76 -9.77 -1.66 10.28
CA ARG A 76 -10.93 -0.73 10.24
C ARG A 76 -11.14 -0.01 8.90
N LEU A 77 -10.12 0.10 8.06
CA LEU A 77 -10.27 0.59 6.69
C LEU A 77 -11.04 -0.39 5.82
N TRP A 78 -10.84 -1.69 5.99
CA TRP A 78 -11.59 -2.69 5.23
C TRP A 78 -13.07 -2.68 5.62
N THR A 79 -13.36 -2.61 6.92
CA THR A 79 -14.73 -2.68 7.42
C THR A 79 -15.52 -1.38 7.29
N ARG A 80 -14.85 -0.21 7.27
CA ARG A 80 -15.49 1.12 7.26
C ARG A 80 -14.77 2.12 6.35
N LEU A 81 -14.43 1.69 5.13
CA LEU A 81 -13.68 2.53 4.19
C LEU A 81 -14.42 3.84 3.92
N ASP A 82 -15.74 3.81 3.77
CA ASP A 82 -16.60 4.98 3.57
C ASP A 82 -16.33 6.11 4.59
N TYR A 83 -16.24 5.77 5.86
CA TYR A 83 -15.96 6.71 6.94
C TYR A 83 -14.55 7.28 6.86
N TYR A 84 -13.55 6.41 6.66
CA TYR A 84 -12.15 6.84 6.63
C TYR A 84 -11.75 7.54 5.33
N LEU A 85 -12.46 7.26 4.23
CA LEU A 85 -12.22 7.87 2.93
C LEU A 85 -12.36 9.40 2.99
N ASP A 86 -13.34 9.92 3.73
CA ASP A 86 -13.52 11.37 3.95
C ASP A 86 -12.29 12.03 4.60
N TYR A 87 -11.52 11.28 5.39
CA TYR A 87 -10.28 11.77 5.99
C TYR A 87 -9.09 11.57 5.07
N ILE A 88 -9.02 10.43 4.37
CA ILE A 88 -7.96 10.11 3.40
C ILE A 88 -7.95 11.12 2.26
N LEU A 89 -9.12 11.51 1.76
CA LEU A 89 -9.25 12.52 0.69
C LEU A 89 -8.78 13.93 1.12
N LYS A 90 -8.59 14.18 2.43
CA LYS A 90 -8.03 15.43 2.95
C LYS A 90 -6.50 15.37 3.11
N LEU A 91 -5.90 14.19 2.99
CA LEU A 91 -4.44 14.03 3.10
C LEU A 91 -3.75 14.63 1.88
N LYS A 92 -2.46 14.94 2.03
CA LYS A 92 -1.61 15.28 0.89
C LYS A 92 -1.40 14.10 -0.05
N GLY A 93 -1.42 12.89 0.51
CA GLY A 93 -1.37 11.63 -0.21
C GLY A 93 -1.41 10.45 0.75
N PHE A 94 -1.65 9.27 0.20
CA PHE A 94 -1.77 8.04 0.97
C PHE A 94 -0.90 6.95 0.37
N ILE A 95 -0.26 6.13 1.20
CA ILE A 95 0.37 4.88 0.78
C ILE A 95 -0.56 3.78 1.27
N SER A 96 -1.06 2.99 0.32
CA SER A 96 -2.13 2.01 0.50
C SER A 96 -1.90 1.04 1.68
N THR A 97 -2.97 0.35 2.07
CA THR A 97 -2.89 -0.79 2.99
C THR A 97 -1.87 -1.83 2.53
N ASP A 98 -1.30 -2.50 3.52
CA ASP A 98 -0.27 -3.53 3.37
C ASP A 98 -0.64 -4.72 4.26
N PHE A 99 -1.82 -5.33 4.03
CA PHE A 99 -2.18 -6.56 4.74
C PHE A 99 -1.10 -7.61 4.56
N SER A 100 -0.68 -8.19 5.69
CA SER A 100 0.56 -8.95 5.76
C SER A 100 0.53 -10.23 4.93
N LEU A 101 1.63 -10.53 4.24
CA LEU A 101 1.81 -11.76 3.45
C LEU A 101 2.88 -12.67 4.09
N TYR A 102 2.56 -13.22 5.27
CA TYR A 102 3.48 -14.09 5.98
C TYR A 102 3.68 -15.44 5.27
N ARG A 103 4.88 -16.01 5.41
CA ARG A 103 5.30 -17.22 4.67
C ARG A 103 4.51 -18.47 5.06
N ASP A 104 4.06 -18.51 6.30
CA ASP A 104 3.32 -19.60 6.93
C ASP A 104 1.81 -19.54 6.67
N TYR A 105 1.30 -18.44 6.09
CA TYR A 105 -0.11 -18.34 5.71
C TYR A 105 -0.43 -19.30 4.57
N SER A 106 -1.68 -19.75 4.50
CA SER A 106 -2.19 -20.50 3.35
C SER A 106 -2.39 -19.58 2.14
N ASP A 107 -2.41 -20.15 0.94
CA ASP A 107 -2.53 -19.36 -0.29
C ASP A 107 -3.85 -18.57 -0.34
N ASP A 108 -4.95 -19.12 0.18
CA ASP A 108 -6.24 -18.44 0.29
C ASP A 108 -6.15 -17.14 1.12
N VAL A 109 -5.46 -17.17 2.27
CA VAL A 109 -5.24 -15.96 3.10
C VAL A 109 -4.36 -14.95 2.37
N LEU A 110 -3.30 -15.41 1.69
CA LEU A 110 -2.40 -14.54 0.95
C LEU A 110 -3.09 -13.84 -0.23
N ILE A 111 -3.89 -14.60 -0.98
CA ILE A 111 -4.71 -14.08 -2.09
C ILE A 111 -5.71 -13.06 -1.57
N TRP A 112 -6.38 -13.38 -0.45
CA TRP A 112 -7.33 -12.49 0.19
C TRP A 112 -6.70 -11.16 0.63
N ASN A 113 -5.53 -11.21 1.27
CA ASN A 113 -4.82 -10.01 1.69
C ASN A 113 -4.39 -9.13 0.51
N CYS A 114 -3.88 -9.75 -0.57
CA CYS A 114 -3.58 -9.02 -1.80
C CYS A 114 -4.83 -8.37 -2.39
N TYR A 115 -5.93 -9.11 -2.49
CA TYR A 115 -7.18 -8.62 -3.03
C TYR A 115 -7.70 -7.40 -2.23
N ARG A 116 -7.74 -7.49 -0.90
CA ARG A 116 -8.14 -6.38 -0.02
C ARG A 116 -7.27 -5.15 -0.21
N ASN A 117 -5.95 -5.31 -0.33
CA ASN A 117 -5.05 -4.20 -0.62
C ASN A 117 -5.39 -3.49 -1.95
N ARG A 118 -5.70 -4.24 -3.02
CA ARG A 118 -6.08 -3.65 -4.31
C ARG A 118 -7.46 -3.01 -4.27
N CYS A 119 -8.42 -3.60 -3.55
CA CYS A 119 -9.76 -3.02 -3.40
C CYS A 119 -9.73 -1.65 -2.70
N ILE A 120 -9.01 -1.54 -1.59
CA ILE A 120 -8.88 -0.27 -0.85
C ILE A 120 -8.15 0.76 -1.72
N ALA A 121 -7.04 0.39 -2.36
CA ALA A 121 -6.32 1.27 -3.28
C ALA A 121 -7.24 1.76 -4.42
N TYR A 122 -7.97 0.85 -5.07
CA TYR A 122 -8.87 1.20 -6.17
C TYR A 122 -9.96 2.18 -5.72
N ALA A 123 -10.58 1.94 -4.57
CA ALA A 123 -11.66 2.77 -4.07
C ALA A 123 -11.19 4.19 -3.72
N ILE A 124 -10.02 4.33 -3.10
CA ILE A 124 -9.44 5.65 -2.82
C ILE A 124 -9.14 6.37 -4.16
N GLN A 125 -8.69 5.63 -5.18
CA GLN A 125 -8.25 6.20 -6.46
C GLN A 125 -9.45 6.70 -7.25
N LYS A 126 -10.48 5.86 -7.31
CA LYS A 126 -11.77 6.17 -7.90
C LYS A 126 -12.43 7.38 -7.23
N ALA A 127 -12.21 7.59 -5.93
CA ALA A 127 -12.71 8.74 -5.20
C ALA A 127 -11.86 10.03 -5.38
N GLY A 128 -10.79 9.97 -6.18
CA GLY A 128 -9.91 11.11 -6.48
C GLY A 128 -8.83 11.36 -5.42
N GLY A 129 -8.54 10.39 -4.56
CA GLY A 129 -7.45 10.48 -3.60
C GLY A 129 -6.09 10.29 -4.28
N ILE A 130 -5.10 11.07 -3.85
CA ILE A 130 -3.70 10.88 -4.24
C ILE A 130 -3.17 9.65 -3.48
N MET A 131 -2.80 8.57 -4.16
CA MET A 131 -2.13 7.46 -3.48
C MET A 131 -0.98 6.80 -4.23
N ILE A 132 -0.28 5.96 -3.50
CA ILE A 132 0.72 5.04 -4.00
C ILE A 132 0.34 3.64 -3.51
N PRO A 133 0.08 2.67 -4.40
CA PRO A 133 -0.25 1.32 -3.99
C PRO A 133 0.98 0.61 -3.42
N THR A 134 0.72 -0.24 -2.43
CA THR A 134 1.76 -1.06 -1.81
C THR A 134 1.90 -2.38 -2.58
N ALA A 135 3.14 -2.70 -2.92
CA ALA A 135 3.54 -3.97 -3.47
C ALA A 135 3.95 -4.91 -2.32
N SER A 136 2.96 -5.54 -1.72
CA SER A 136 3.16 -6.64 -0.76
C SER A 136 3.54 -7.91 -1.51
N PHE A 137 4.54 -8.64 -1.01
CA PHE A 137 4.90 -9.96 -1.53
C PHE A 137 5.37 -10.86 -0.39
N GLY A 138 5.03 -12.15 -0.49
CA GLY A 138 5.48 -13.19 0.42
C GLY A 138 6.68 -13.94 -0.16
N SER A 139 6.72 -15.26 0.06
CA SER A 139 7.70 -16.15 -0.57
C SER A 139 7.52 -16.23 -2.10
N GLU A 140 8.47 -16.92 -2.75
CA GLU A 140 8.57 -17.14 -4.20
C GLU A 140 7.25 -17.55 -4.84
N ARG A 141 6.46 -18.38 -4.15
CA ARG A 141 5.17 -18.89 -4.64
C ARG A 141 4.12 -17.79 -4.90
N THR A 142 4.35 -16.60 -4.35
CA THR A 142 3.43 -15.46 -4.49
C THR A 142 3.76 -14.57 -5.69
N TRP A 143 5.02 -14.53 -6.14
CA TRP A 143 5.52 -13.52 -7.08
C TRP A 143 4.89 -13.55 -8.46
N ASP A 144 4.28 -14.67 -8.83
CA ASP A 144 3.60 -14.78 -10.11
C ASP A 144 2.27 -14.04 -10.20
N TRP A 145 1.63 -13.79 -9.06
CA TRP A 145 0.28 -13.26 -9.02
C TRP A 145 0.12 -12.11 -8.03
N CYS A 146 0.96 -11.98 -7.00
CA CYS A 146 0.80 -10.95 -5.97
C CYS A 146 0.91 -9.53 -6.53
N PHE A 147 1.60 -9.35 -7.67
CA PHE A 147 1.71 -8.07 -8.36
C PHE A 147 0.55 -7.79 -9.32
N ASP A 148 -0.38 -8.72 -9.54
CA ASP A 148 -1.54 -8.46 -10.40
C ASP A 148 -2.37 -7.28 -9.87
N GLY A 149 -2.99 -6.54 -10.78
CA GLY A 149 -3.71 -5.30 -10.47
C GLY A 149 -2.81 -4.07 -10.22
N LEU A 150 -1.53 -4.24 -9.86
CA LEU A 150 -0.61 -3.11 -9.76
C LEU A 150 -0.30 -2.51 -11.15
N PRO A 151 -0.22 -1.17 -11.24
CA PRO A 151 0.09 -0.49 -12.49
C PRO A 151 1.58 -0.66 -12.85
N MET A 152 1.87 -0.74 -14.15
CA MET A 152 3.23 -0.68 -14.67
C MET A 152 3.72 0.77 -14.74
N ASN A 153 5.05 0.97 -14.68
CA ASN A 153 5.67 2.29 -14.89
C ASN A 153 5.08 3.38 -13.98
N SER A 154 4.80 3.00 -12.73
CA SER A 154 4.08 3.79 -11.72
C SER A 154 4.93 3.95 -10.45
N SER A 155 4.54 4.87 -9.57
CA SER A 155 5.02 4.84 -8.19
C SER A 155 4.46 3.63 -7.45
N LEU A 156 5.31 2.81 -6.84
CA LEU A 156 4.93 1.66 -6.01
C LEU A 156 5.68 1.72 -4.68
N ALA A 157 5.03 1.34 -3.58
CA ALA A 157 5.64 1.32 -2.26
C ALA A 157 5.97 -0.10 -1.79
N ILE A 158 7.07 -0.25 -1.07
CA ILE A 158 7.49 -1.47 -0.37
C ILE A 158 7.92 -1.13 1.05
N THR A 159 7.88 -2.12 1.95
CA THR A 159 8.35 -1.97 3.33
C THR A 159 9.50 -2.91 3.63
N THR A 160 10.46 -2.43 4.43
CA THR A 160 11.54 -3.24 4.99
C THR A 160 11.32 -3.57 6.47
N ASN A 161 10.17 -3.19 7.02
CA ASN A 161 9.81 -3.52 8.39
C ASN A 161 9.65 -5.05 8.51
N GLY A 162 10.39 -5.65 9.45
CA GLY A 162 10.32 -7.09 9.72
C GLY A 162 11.05 -8.00 8.72
N THR A 163 11.62 -7.48 7.63
CA THR A 163 12.17 -8.33 6.55
C THR A 163 13.69 -8.49 6.56
N LEU A 164 14.44 -7.67 7.31
CA LEU A 164 15.91 -7.59 7.20
C LEU A 164 16.69 -8.27 8.34
N ASN A 165 16.00 -8.92 9.28
CA ASN A 165 16.63 -9.46 10.51
C ASN A 165 17.05 -10.92 10.40
N ASP A 166 16.55 -11.65 9.41
CA ASP A 166 16.89 -13.06 9.15
C ASP A 166 17.36 -13.23 7.70
N SER A 167 18.26 -14.20 7.48
CA SER A 167 18.87 -14.49 6.19
C SER A 167 17.85 -14.91 5.14
N GLU A 168 16.87 -15.74 5.51
CA GLU A 168 15.84 -16.21 4.60
C GLU A 168 14.81 -15.11 4.31
N ALA A 169 14.40 -14.35 5.34
CA ALA A 169 13.55 -13.17 5.14
C ALA A 169 14.20 -12.15 4.19
N LYS A 170 15.52 -11.93 4.32
CA LYS A 170 16.29 -11.07 3.43
C LYS A 170 16.36 -11.64 2.00
N ARG A 171 16.59 -12.94 1.84
CA ARG A 171 16.62 -13.61 0.53
C ARG A 171 15.30 -13.44 -0.21
N ILE A 172 14.19 -13.71 0.47
CA ILE A 172 12.83 -13.55 -0.05
C ILE A 172 12.55 -12.08 -0.37
N PHE A 173 12.95 -11.15 0.50
CA PHE A 173 12.77 -9.73 0.23
C PHE A 173 13.50 -9.28 -1.04
N VAL A 174 14.77 -9.66 -1.19
CA VAL A 174 15.57 -9.34 -2.38
C VAL A 174 14.93 -9.90 -3.66
N GLY A 175 14.53 -11.18 -3.65
CA GLY A 175 13.89 -11.81 -4.80
C GLY A 175 12.51 -11.23 -5.13
N GLY A 176 11.75 -10.82 -4.11
CA GLY A 176 10.47 -10.13 -4.31
C GLY A 176 10.63 -8.74 -4.91
N VAL A 177 11.66 -7.99 -4.51
CA VAL A 177 12.00 -6.71 -5.14
C VAL A 177 12.46 -6.92 -6.60
N ASP A 178 13.27 -7.95 -6.88
CA ASP A 178 13.66 -8.31 -8.25
C ASP A 178 12.43 -8.61 -9.11
N ALA A 179 11.52 -9.44 -8.61
CA ALA A 179 10.30 -9.82 -9.32
C ALA A 179 9.38 -8.60 -9.56
N LEU A 180 9.25 -7.71 -8.56
CA LEU A 180 8.49 -6.48 -8.66
C LEU A 180 9.05 -5.56 -9.76
N ILE A 181 10.36 -5.31 -9.74
CA ILE A 181 11.02 -4.44 -10.70
C ILE A 181 10.91 -5.02 -12.12
N CYS A 182 11.15 -6.32 -12.27
CA CYS A 182 11.02 -7.01 -13.55
C CYS A 182 9.60 -6.93 -14.12
N LYS A 183 8.57 -7.27 -13.32
CA LYS A 183 7.19 -7.37 -13.78
C LYS A 183 6.49 -6.01 -13.91
N LYS A 184 6.86 -5.02 -13.10
CA LYS A 184 6.13 -3.72 -13.04
C LYS A 184 6.93 -2.51 -13.47
N GLN A 185 8.26 -2.58 -13.51
CA GLN A 185 9.13 -1.50 -13.92
C GLN A 185 8.73 -0.17 -13.26
N PRO A 186 8.72 -0.09 -11.91
CA PRO A 186 8.21 1.09 -11.22
C PRO A 186 9.02 2.33 -11.60
N SER A 187 8.33 3.43 -11.90
CA SER A 187 9.00 4.71 -12.16
C SER A 187 9.59 5.30 -10.89
N ASN A 188 8.94 5.04 -9.75
CA ASN A 188 9.42 5.40 -8.42
C ASN A 188 9.21 4.22 -7.48
N LEU A 189 10.25 3.81 -6.77
CA LEU A 189 10.16 2.80 -5.72
C LEU A 189 10.23 3.49 -4.36
N ILE A 190 9.09 3.55 -3.67
CA ILE A 190 9.01 4.14 -2.33
C ILE A 190 9.37 3.08 -1.30
N VAL A 191 10.47 3.27 -0.59
CA VAL A 191 10.97 2.31 0.40
C VAL A 191 10.70 2.85 1.80
N CYS A 192 9.81 2.18 2.53
CA CYS A 192 9.46 2.53 3.90
C CYS A 192 10.16 1.63 4.91
N GLY A 193 10.86 2.22 5.88
CA GLY A 193 11.55 1.50 6.94
C GLY A 193 13.06 1.69 6.93
N LYS A 194 13.82 0.65 7.31
CA LYS A 194 15.29 0.66 7.24
C LYS A 194 15.74 0.65 5.78
N TYR A 195 16.57 1.61 5.38
CA TYR A 195 17.09 1.67 4.03
C TYR A 195 18.17 0.60 3.77
N PRO A 196 18.01 -0.28 2.78
CA PRO A 196 19.06 -1.19 2.33
C PRO A 196 19.91 -0.52 1.23
N ASN A 197 21.14 -0.13 1.57
CA ASN A 197 22.05 0.57 0.63
C ASN A 197 22.35 -0.19 -0.67
N TRP A 198 22.17 -1.52 -0.69
CA TRP A 198 22.38 -2.32 -1.89
C TRP A 198 21.33 -2.03 -2.99
N LEU A 199 20.21 -1.39 -2.66
CA LEU A 199 19.20 -0.99 -3.64
C LEU A 199 19.79 -0.03 -4.69
N ASP A 200 20.61 0.94 -4.25
CA ASP A 200 21.22 1.95 -5.13
C ASP A 200 22.14 1.30 -6.17
N THR A 201 22.91 0.29 -5.74
CA THR A 201 23.85 -0.42 -6.61
C THR A 201 23.15 -1.41 -7.53
N LYS A 202 22.11 -2.09 -7.04
CA LYS A 202 21.42 -3.15 -7.79
C LYS A 202 20.42 -2.59 -8.80
N TYR A 203 19.81 -1.44 -8.52
CA TYR A 203 18.80 -0.82 -9.37
C TYR A 203 19.11 0.66 -9.64
N PRO A 204 20.25 0.96 -10.30
CA PRO A 204 20.70 2.34 -10.49
C PRO A 204 19.72 3.20 -11.32
N ASP A 205 18.91 2.56 -12.16
CA ASP A 205 17.96 3.24 -13.05
C ASP A 205 16.56 3.46 -12.42
N VAL A 206 16.34 2.96 -11.20
CA VAL A 206 15.05 3.11 -10.50
C VAL A 206 15.14 4.29 -9.55
N ASN A 207 14.22 5.25 -9.67
CA ASN A 207 14.15 6.36 -8.71
C ASN A 207 13.65 5.87 -7.35
N ILE A 208 14.57 5.67 -6.41
CA ILE A 208 14.25 5.18 -5.06
C ILE A 208 14.02 6.34 -4.11
N VAL A 209 12.85 6.35 -3.46
CA VAL A 209 12.49 7.37 -2.47
C VAL A 209 12.38 6.72 -1.11
N TRP A 210 13.24 7.13 -0.18
CA TRP A 210 13.26 6.56 1.17
C TRP A 210 12.38 7.34 2.15
N ILE A 211 11.52 6.61 2.86
CA ILE A 211 10.77 7.09 4.02
C ILE A 211 11.25 6.33 5.27
N PRO A 212 11.87 7.01 6.25
CA PRO A 212 12.35 6.36 7.48
C PRO A 212 11.19 5.85 8.33
N SER A 213 11.43 4.77 9.08
CA SER A 213 10.44 4.26 10.04
C SER A 213 10.14 5.27 11.15
N TYR A 214 9.03 5.10 11.85
CA TYR A 214 8.66 5.96 12.98
C TYR A 214 9.76 6.02 14.05
N SER A 215 10.36 4.88 14.41
CA SER A 215 11.45 4.82 15.39
C SER A 215 12.68 5.62 14.94
N GLN A 216 13.03 5.55 13.64
CA GLN A 216 14.13 6.32 13.07
C GLN A 216 13.83 7.82 13.00
N GLN A 217 12.59 8.19 12.68
CA GLN A 217 12.14 9.59 12.74
C GLN A 217 12.25 10.15 14.15
N TRP A 218 11.89 9.35 15.16
CA TRP A 218 12.01 9.73 16.57
C TRP A 218 13.45 9.89 17.03
N GLN A 219 14.34 8.97 16.67
CA GLN A 219 15.77 9.09 16.99
C GLN A 219 16.39 10.36 16.39
N ARG A 220 16.05 10.68 15.13
CA ARG A 220 16.51 11.92 14.48
C ARG A 220 16.04 13.18 15.17
N ARG A 221 14.81 13.20 15.72
CA ARG A 221 14.29 14.36 16.47
C ARG A 221 14.97 14.58 17.83
N ARG A 222 15.67 13.58 18.38
CA ARG A 222 16.46 13.72 19.62
C ARG A 222 17.92 14.09 19.35
N ALA A 223 18.38 13.99 18.10
CA ALA A 223 19.74 14.32 17.67
C ALA A 223 19.88 15.77 17.19
N ILE A 224 18.79 16.55 17.24
CA ILE A 224 18.69 17.98 16.98
C ILE A 224 18.30 18.64 18.31
#